data_AF-A0A1G2KQY9-F1
#
_entry.id   AF-A0A1G2KQY9-F1
#
_cell.length_a   1.000
_cell.length_b   1.000
_cell.length_c   1.000
_cell.angle_alpha   90.00
_cell.angle_beta   90.00
_cell.angle_gamma   90.00
#
_symmetry.space_group_name_H-M   'P 1'
#
loop_
_entity.id
_entity.type
_entity.pdbx_description
1 polymer ?
#
loop_
_entity_poly.entity_id
_entity_poly.type
_entity_poly.pdbx_seq_one_letter_code
_entity_poly.pdbx_strand_id
1 'polypeptide(L)'
;MRERRIDRYFPRCGIRVIDTGRFYFVTNLYKGGPFRLYTGGRAYLDSGVDAIVKGSAMTSNALDLANTVMCSNALEKNFSCRGFLKSVSEPLMKTWTMIAFKGFQMLVGRFDGVRALLKKILRKYLITAPPRTRVPFERSFRIMDDGVIVRDRIGVRPEDAEIFYGEKSSYSFIPSSRYYQRQEGSPLRIRHQEIIEKKENEVVYTREIRI
;
A
#
# COMPACT_ATOMS: atom_id res chain seq x y z
N MET A 1 8.30 24.54 22.73
CA MET A 1 7.29 23.53 22.33
C MET A 1 7.72 22.19 22.87
N ARG A 2 6.91 21.48 23.66
CA ARG A 2 7.26 20.11 24.11
C ARG A 2 7.21 19.18 22.91
N GLU A 3 8.34 18.56 22.56
CA GLU A 3 8.40 17.47 21.57
C GLU A 3 7.38 16.39 21.94
N ARG A 4 6.29 16.28 21.18
CA ARG A 4 5.36 15.16 21.33
C ARG A 4 5.98 13.96 20.62
N ARG A 5 6.76 13.17 21.37
CA ARG A 5 7.15 11.84 20.93
C ARG A 5 5.93 10.93 20.99
N ILE A 6 5.53 10.38 19.86
CA ILE A 6 4.38 9.48 19.75
C ILE A 6 4.90 8.18 19.19
N ASP A 7 4.73 7.06 19.87
CA ASP A 7 4.77 5.75 19.23
C ASP A 7 3.49 5.01 19.63
N ARG A 8 2.64 4.76 18.64
CA ARG A 8 1.34 4.13 18.85
C ARG A 8 1.07 3.14 17.74
N TYR A 9 0.76 1.92 18.15
CA TYR A 9 0.24 0.88 17.27
C TYR A 9 -1.26 0.67 17.55
N PHE A 10 -2.05 0.66 16.47
CA PHE A 10 -3.49 0.45 16.49
C PHE A 10 -3.80 -0.95 15.94
N PRO A 11 -3.88 -1.98 16.80
CA PRO A 11 -3.93 -3.37 16.35
C PRO A 11 -5.16 -3.68 15.48
N ARG A 12 -6.31 -3.05 15.75
CA ARG A 12 -7.55 -3.32 14.99
C ARG A 12 -7.50 -2.85 13.53
N CYS A 13 -6.65 -1.87 13.21
CA CYS A 13 -6.52 -1.34 11.85
C CYS A 13 -5.11 -1.50 11.25
N GLY A 14 -4.19 -2.11 11.99
CA GLY A 14 -2.81 -2.37 11.57
C GLY A 14 -1.97 -1.10 11.37
N ILE A 15 -2.41 0.05 11.91
CA ILE A 15 -1.73 1.33 11.71
C ILE A 15 -0.70 1.52 12.82
N ARG A 16 0.52 1.92 12.46
CA ARG A 16 1.51 2.40 13.41
C ARG A 16 1.90 3.83 13.08
N VAL A 17 2.00 4.65 14.13
CA VAL A 17 2.38 6.07 14.06
C VAL A 17 3.57 6.28 14.97
N ILE A 18 4.65 6.87 14.44
CA ILE A 18 5.90 7.15 15.12
C ILE A 18 6.27 8.61 14.88
N ASP A 19 6.52 9.37 15.93
CA ASP A 19 7.05 10.72 15.92
C ASP A 19 8.27 10.76 16.83
N THR A 20 9.45 10.95 16.24
CA THR A 20 10.73 11.00 16.94
C THR A 20 11.17 12.42 17.28
N GLY A 21 10.41 13.45 16.88
CA GLY A 21 10.82 14.85 16.86
C GLY A 21 11.68 15.22 15.64
N ARG A 22 12.41 14.26 15.06
CA ARG A 22 13.15 14.43 13.79
C ARG A 22 12.30 14.10 12.58
N PHE A 23 11.44 13.10 12.72
CA PHE A 23 10.55 12.66 11.66
C PHE A 23 9.25 12.07 12.19
N TYR A 24 8.23 12.13 11.34
CA TYR A 24 6.94 11.53 11.55
C TYR A 24 6.73 10.41 10.53
N PHE A 25 6.57 9.18 11.01
CA PHE A 25 6.38 7.98 10.22
C PHE A 25 5.01 7.38 10.50
N VAL A 26 4.27 7.05 9.46
CA VAL A 26 2.98 6.35 9.55
C VAL A 26 2.92 5.23 8.54
N THR A 27 2.51 4.03 8.97
CA THR A 27 2.39 2.85 8.10
C THR A 27 1.10 2.08 8.39
N ASN A 28 0.62 1.30 7.42
CA ASN A 28 -0.46 0.34 7.61
C ASN A 28 -0.03 -1.09 7.25
N LEU A 29 0.18 -1.91 8.27
CA LEU A 29 0.68 -3.28 8.15
C LEU A 29 -0.36 -4.24 7.55
N TYR A 30 -1.66 -3.98 7.71
CA TYR A 30 -2.71 -4.75 7.02
C TYR A 30 -2.84 -4.42 5.54
N LYS A 31 -2.27 -3.31 5.07
CA LYS A 31 -2.17 -2.97 3.63
C LYS A 31 -0.82 -3.35 3.03
N GLY A 32 -0.07 -4.25 3.64
CA GLY A 32 1.25 -4.62 3.15
C GLY A 32 2.33 -3.56 3.40
N GLY A 33 2.11 -2.68 4.38
CA GLY A 33 3.06 -1.69 4.85
C GLY A 33 3.33 -0.48 3.94
N PRO A 34 2.37 0.11 3.20
CA PRO A 34 2.56 1.44 2.66
C PRO A 34 2.84 2.40 3.81
N PHE A 35 3.77 3.32 3.61
CA PHE A 35 4.16 4.26 4.64
C PHE A 35 4.38 5.66 4.11
N ARG A 36 4.30 6.61 5.03
CA ARG A 36 4.66 8.00 4.79
C ARG A 36 5.64 8.43 5.87
N LEU A 37 6.74 9.00 5.44
CA LEU A 37 7.77 9.56 6.30
C LEU A 37 7.85 11.05 6.01
N TYR A 38 7.61 11.87 7.01
CA TYR A 38 7.68 13.33 6.93
C TYR A 38 8.83 13.83 7.78
N THR A 39 9.61 14.74 7.24
CA THR A 39 10.72 15.43 7.92
C THR A 39 10.55 16.93 7.71
N GLY A 40 11.34 17.77 8.38
CA GLY A 40 11.22 19.24 8.37
C GLY A 40 11.35 19.90 6.98
N GLY A 41 10.35 19.71 6.11
CA GLY A 41 10.29 20.17 4.73
C GLY A 41 10.26 19.06 3.66
N ARG A 42 10.35 17.77 4.00
CA ARG A 42 10.37 16.67 3.02
C ARG A 42 9.34 15.58 3.36
N ALA A 43 8.89 14.87 2.34
CA ALA A 43 8.02 13.71 2.49
C ALA A 43 8.49 12.59 1.57
N TYR A 44 8.62 11.38 2.12
CA TYR A 44 8.80 10.14 1.38
C TYR A 44 7.49 9.35 1.47
N LEU A 45 6.95 8.98 0.31
CA LEU A 45 5.69 8.26 0.21
C LEU A 45 5.96 6.94 -0.49
N ASP A 46 5.61 5.85 0.17
CA ASP A 46 5.72 4.51 -0.35
C ASP A 46 4.33 3.86 -0.31
N SER A 47 3.89 3.36 -1.46
CA SER A 47 2.58 2.73 -1.58
C SER A 47 2.59 1.23 -1.38
N GLY A 48 3.67 0.58 -0.99
CA GLY A 48 3.72 -0.88 -0.91
C GLY A 48 4.72 -1.49 -1.86
N VAL A 49 4.47 -2.75 -2.18
CA VAL A 49 5.16 -3.51 -3.21
C VAL A 49 4.19 -3.67 -4.37
N ASP A 50 4.59 -3.21 -5.55
CA ASP A 50 3.86 -3.45 -6.78
C ASP A 50 4.72 -4.33 -7.69
N ALA A 51 4.08 -5.25 -8.42
CA ALA A 51 4.80 -6.16 -9.29
C ALA A 51 3.97 -6.52 -10.51
N ILE A 52 4.63 -6.71 -11.65
CA ILE A 52 4.05 -7.35 -12.83
C ILE A 52 4.65 -8.74 -12.88
N VAL A 53 3.82 -9.75 -12.63
CA VAL A 53 4.24 -11.16 -12.67
C VAL A 53 3.53 -11.84 -13.82
N LYS A 54 4.28 -12.33 -14.81
CA LYS A 54 3.73 -12.96 -16.03
C LYS A 54 2.63 -12.13 -16.70
N GLY A 55 2.86 -10.81 -16.79
CA GLY A 55 1.93 -9.85 -17.41
C GLY A 55 0.73 -9.44 -16.55
N SER A 56 0.57 -9.97 -15.34
CA SER A 56 -0.49 -9.58 -14.40
C SER A 56 0.04 -8.58 -13.37
N ALA A 57 -0.59 -7.41 -13.28
CA ALA A 57 -0.29 -6.41 -12.25
C ALA A 57 -0.80 -6.87 -10.87
N MET A 58 0.05 -6.71 -9.85
CA MET A 58 -0.19 -7.13 -8.49
C MET A 58 0.29 -6.06 -7.51
N THR A 59 -0.38 -5.93 -6.37
CA THR A 59 -0.04 -4.95 -5.34
C THR A 59 -0.16 -5.53 -3.93
N SER A 60 0.70 -5.08 -3.01
CA SER A 60 0.52 -5.28 -1.58
C SER A 60 -0.44 -4.26 -0.96
N ASN A 61 -0.68 -3.11 -1.63
CA ASN A 61 -1.42 -1.93 -1.16
C ASN A 61 -2.95 -2.10 -1.07
N ALA A 62 -3.38 -3.31 -0.79
CA ALA A 62 -4.78 -3.65 -0.64
C ALA A 62 -4.99 -4.17 0.78
N LEU A 63 -6.06 -3.68 1.43
CA LEU A 63 -6.35 -4.08 2.80
C LEU A 63 -6.62 -5.59 2.86
N ASP A 64 -5.86 -6.29 3.69
CA ASP A 64 -6.07 -7.70 4.00
C ASP A 64 -5.87 -7.94 5.49
N LEU A 65 -6.96 -8.29 6.18
CA LEU A 65 -6.93 -8.62 7.60
C LEU A 65 -6.30 -9.99 7.88
N ALA A 66 -6.09 -10.83 6.86
CA ALA A 66 -5.36 -12.08 7.03
C ALA A 66 -3.84 -11.93 6.81
N ASN A 67 -3.36 -10.72 6.51
CA ASN A 67 -1.93 -10.46 6.54
C ASN A 67 -1.42 -10.71 7.96
N THR A 68 -0.35 -11.50 8.06
CA THR A 68 0.35 -11.72 9.33
C THR A 68 1.13 -10.47 9.66
N VAL A 69 0.83 -9.85 10.80
CA VAL A 69 1.50 -8.64 11.27
C VAL A 69 2.30 -8.97 12.51
N MET A 70 3.60 -8.66 12.48
CA MET A 70 4.49 -8.75 13.62
C MET A 70 4.81 -7.34 14.11
N CYS A 71 3.98 -6.86 15.03
CA CYS A 71 4.18 -5.61 15.75
C CYS A 71 3.49 -5.82 17.10
N SER A 72 4.26 -6.28 18.09
CA SER A 72 3.69 -6.62 19.40
C SER A 72 3.42 -5.35 20.20
N ASN A 73 4.36 -4.40 20.17
CA ASN A 73 4.36 -3.22 21.03
C ASN A 73 4.92 -1.96 20.35
N ALA A 74 4.49 -0.79 20.81
CA ALA A 74 5.01 0.51 20.37
C ALA A 74 6.51 0.73 20.67
N LEU A 75 7.14 -0.10 21.51
CA LEU A 75 8.57 0.03 21.81
C LEU A 75 9.46 -0.72 20.80
N GLU A 76 8.89 -1.56 19.94
CA GLU A 76 9.68 -2.37 19.02
C GLU A 76 10.22 -1.53 17.87
N LYS A 77 11.54 -1.38 17.77
CA LYS A 77 12.17 -0.74 16.61
C LYS A 77 12.01 -1.55 15.32
N ASN A 78 11.75 -2.85 15.43
CA ASN A 78 11.55 -3.74 14.29
C ASN A 78 10.09 -4.20 14.24
N PHE A 79 9.49 -4.16 13.06
CA PHE A 79 8.15 -4.71 12.83
C PHE A 79 8.03 -5.16 11.39
N SER A 80 7.10 -6.09 11.12
CA SER A 80 6.92 -6.62 9.77
C SER A 80 5.46 -6.96 9.47
N CYS A 81 5.19 -7.10 8.18
CA CYS A 81 3.95 -7.65 7.66
C CYS A 81 4.26 -8.67 6.56
N ARG A 82 3.52 -9.76 6.56
CA ARG A 82 3.61 -10.84 5.58
C ARG A 82 2.24 -11.14 5.03
N GLY A 83 2.17 -11.43 3.74
CA GLY A 83 0.92 -11.76 3.07
C GLY A 83 1.15 -12.25 1.67
N PHE A 84 0.11 -12.12 0.85
CA PHE A 84 0.15 -12.39 -0.58
C PHE A 84 -0.19 -11.12 -1.35
N LEU A 85 0.47 -10.90 -2.48
CA LEU A 85 0.10 -9.83 -3.37
C LEU A 85 -1.32 -10.06 -3.90
N LYS A 86 -2.04 -8.98 -4.19
CA LYS A 86 -3.40 -9.03 -4.74
C LYS A 86 -3.38 -8.56 -6.18
N SER A 87 -4.17 -9.21 -7.02
CA SER A 87 -4.26 -8.79 -8.42
C SER A 87 -4.93 -7.42 -8.52
N VAL A 88 -4.31 -6.54 -9.30
CA VAL A 88 -4.87 -5.25 -9.68
C VAL A 88 -5.61 -5.44 -11.00
N SER A 89 -6.92 -5.17 -10.98
CA SER A 89 -7.72 -5.11 -12.19
C SER A 89 -8.42 -3.76 -12.25
N GLU A 90 -8.19 -3.03 -13.34
CA GLU A 90 -8.92 -1.82 -13.67
C GLU A 90 -9.84 -2.11 -14.86
N PRO A 91 -10.95 -2.85 -14.66
CA PRO A 91 -11.85 -3.16 -15.75
C PRO A 91 -12.50 -1.85 -16.25
N LEU A 92 -12.18 -1.46 -17.47
CA LEU A 92 -12.87 -0.38 -18.15
C LEU A 92 -14.30 -0.83 -18.49
N MET A 93 -15.29 -0.06 -18.05
CA MET A 93 -16.67 -0.33 -18.45
C MET A 93 -16.82 -0.14 -19.96
N LYS A 94 -17.33 -1.16 -20.64
CA LYS A 94 -17.72 -1.07 -22.05
C LYS A 94 -18.88 -0.07 -22.21
N THR A 95 -18.98 0.56 -23.38
CA THR A 95 -20.03 1.56 -23.66
C THR A 95 -21.44 1.03 -23.36
N TRP A 96 -21.75 -0.19 -23.79
CA TRP A 96 -23.06 -0.81 -23.54
C TRP A 96 -23.34 -1.09 -22.06
N THR A 97 -22.32 -1.50 -21.29
CA THR A 97 -22.50 -1.71 -19.84
C THR A 97 -22.70 -0.39 -19.12
N MET A 98 -22.08 0.70 -19.60
CA MET A 98 -22.32 2.05 -19.08
C MET A 98 -23.75 2.53 -19.38
N ILE A 99 -24.26 2.30 -20.60
CA ILE A 99 -25.64 2.68 -20.97
C ILE A 99 -26.65 1.90 -20.11
N ALA A 100 -26.48 0.58 -19.99
CA ALA A 100 -27.35 -0.26 -19.15
C ALA A 100 -27.30 0.17 -17.67
N PHE A 101 -26.09 0.47 -17.15
CA PHE A 101 -25.92 0.95 -15.79
C PHE A 101 -26.62 2.29 -15.54
N LYS A 102 -26.55 3.23 -16.49
CA LYS A 102 -27.29 4.50 -16.40
C LYS A 102 -28.81 4.27 -16.42
N GLY A 103 -29.30 3.39 -17.28
CA GLY A 103 -30.72 3.00 -17.30
C GLY A 103 -31.17 2.42 -15.96
N PHE A 104 -30.38 1.50 -15.40
CA PHE A 104 -30.61 0.94 -14.06
C PHE A 104 -30.63 2.03 -12.97
N GLN A 105 -29.68 2.97 -12.99
CA GLN A 105 -29.65 4.09 -12.05
C GLN A 105 -30.89 4.98 -12.15
N MET A 106 -31.40 5.25 -13.36
CA MET A 106 -32.60 6.06 -13.56
C MET A 106 -33.87 5.37 -13.05
N LEU A 107 -33.97 4.05 -13.20
CA LEU A 107 -35.15 3.27 -12.80
C LEU A 107 -35.14 2.93 -11.30
N VAL A 108 -34.03 2.40 -10.81
CA VAL A 108 -33.92 1.80 -9.47
C VAL A 108 -33.29 2.78 -8.46
N GLY A 109 -32.45 3.70 -8.92
CA GLY A 109 -31.76 4.67 -8.07
C GLY A 109 -32.65 5.73 -7.42
N ARG A 110 -33.93 5.81 -7.82
CA ARG A 110 -34.95 6.71 -7.24
C ARG A 110 -35.50 6.23 -5.90
N PHE A 111 -35.30 4.96 -5.55
CA PHE A 111 -35.77 4.39 -4.28
C PHE A 111 -34.64 4.40 -3.24
N ASP A 112 -34.82 5.16 -2.15
CA ASP A 112 -33.78 5.35 -1.14
C ASP A 112 -33.36 4.05 -0.43
N GLY A 113 -34.29 3.13 -0.19
CA GLY A 113 -33.99 1.83 0.41
C GLY A 113 -33.08 0.96 -0.47
N VAL A 114 -33.36 0.92 -1.78
CA VAL A 114 -32.54 0.17 -2.74
C VAL A 114 -31.17 0.82 -2.92
N ARG A 115 -31.12 2.16 -2.93
CA ARG A 115 -29.87 2.93 -2.98
C ARG A 115 -28.95 2.62 -1.80
N ALA A 116 -29.49 2.57 -0.58
CA ALA A 116 -28.72 2.25 0.62
C ALA A 116 -28.16 0.82 0.57
N LEU A 117 -28.98 -0.15 0.15
CA LEU A 117 -28.57 -1.55 0.00
C LEU A 117 -27.49 -1.71 -1.08
N LEU A 118 -27.70 -1.13 -2.26
CA LEU A 118 -26.74 -1.17 -3.37
C LEU A 118 -25.40 -0.54 -2.98
N LYS A 119 -25.41 0.60 -2.29
CA LYS A 119 -24.18 1.22 -1.78
C LYS A 119 -23.44 0.29 -0.81
N LYS A 120 -24.15 -0.41 0.08
CA LYS A 120 -23.55 -1.36 1.02
C LYS A 120 -22.91 -2.54 0.28
N ILE A 121 -23.61 -3.10 -0.71
CA ILE A 121 -23.12 -4.22 -1.52
C ILE A 121 -21.91 -3.79 -2.37
N LEU A 122 -22.03 -2.71 -3.14
CA LEU A 122 -20.96 -2.19 -3.99
C LEU A 122 -19.73 -1.83 -3.17
N ARG A 123 -19.90 -1.20 -2.00
CA ARG A 123 -18.78 -0.90 -1.10
C ARG A 123 -18.07 -2.17 -0.66
N LYS A 124 -18.81 -3.21 -0.25
CA LYS A 124 -18.22 -4.49 0.14
C LYS A 124 -17.48 -5.14 -1.04
N TYR A 125 -18.05 -5.12 -2.23
CA TYR A 125 -17.44 -5.74 -3.40
C TYR A 125 -16.18 -4.99 -3.88
N LEU A 126 -16.27 -3.66 -4.02
CA LEU A 126 -15.17 -2.82 -4.53
C LEU A 126 -14.02 -2.62 -3.52
N ILE A 127 -14.32 -2.58 -2.22
CA ILE A 127 -13.30 -2.30 -1.20
C ILE A 127 -12.69 -3.58 -0.62
N THR A 128 -13.45 -4.68 -0.51
CA THR A 128 -13.08 -5.75 0.43
C THR A 128 -12.26 -6.89 -0.18
N ALA A 129 -12.21 -7.13 -1.50
CA ALA A 129 -11.57 -8.37 -1.96
C ALA A 129 -11.04 -8.37 -3.41
N PRO A 130 -9.95 -7.64 -3.72
CA PRO A 130 -9.14 -8.06 -4.84
C PRO A 130 -8.62 -9.49 -4.57
N PRO A 131 -8.59 -10.37 -5.59
CA PRO A 131 -8.30 -11.78 -5.38
C PRO A 131 -6.86 -11.98 -4.89
N ARG A 132 -6.69 -12.86 -3.91
CA ARG A 132 -5.37 -13.25 -3.42
C ARG A 132 -4.63 -14.02 -4.51
N THR A 133 -3.37 -13.68 -4.71
CA THR A 133 -2.48 -14.44 -5.59
C THR A 133 -1.66 -15.45 -4.79
N ARG A 134 -0.84 -16.24 -5.48
CA ARG A 134 0.12 -17.17 -4.85
C ARG A 134 1.49 -16.56 -4.63
N VAL A 135 1.67 -15.26 -4.90
CA VAL A 135 2.96 -14.57 -4.74
C VAL A 135 3.06 -14.05 -3.32
N PRO A 136 3.86 -14.68 -2.44
CA PRO A 136 4.02 -14.20 -1.08
C PRO A 136 4.90 -12.95 -1.07
N PHE A 137 4.63 -12.04 -0.14
CA PHE A 137 5.50 -10.93 0.17
C PHE A 137 5.74 -10.85 1.68
N GLU A 138 6.89 -10.33 2.06
CA GLU A 138 7.21 -9.95 3.43
C GLU A 138 7.88 -8.58 3.38
N ARG A 139 7.36 -7.65 4.17
CA ARG A 139 7.96 -6.32 4.36
C ARG A 139 8.30 -6.16 5.82
N SER A 140 9.53 -5.76 6.08
CA SER A 140 10.06 -5.49 7.42
C SER A 140 10.59 -4.07 7.49
N PHE A 141 10.44 -3.47 8.67
CA PHE A 141 10.84 -2.11 8.97
C PHE A 141 11.76 -2.14 10.18
N ARG A 142 12.80 -1.31 10.14
CA ARG A 142 13.63 -0.99 11.29
C ARG A 142 13.72 0.53 11.44
N ILE A 143 13.23 1.02 12.57
CA ILE A 143 13.26 2.43 12.93
C ILE A 143 14.63 2.74 13.53
N MET A 144 15.32 3.71 12.95
CA MET A 144 16.58 4.25 13.44
C MET A 144 16.37 5.66 13.98
N ASP A 145 17.37 6.20 14.65
CA ASP A 145 17.28 7.54 15.25
C ASP A 145 17.43 8.65 14.18
N ASP A 146 17.94 8.30 13.00
CA ASP A 146 18.21 9.17 11.84
C ASP A 146 17.51 8.68 10.56
N GLY A 147 16.62 7.69 10.64
CA GLY A 147 16.02 7.11 9.44
C GLY A 147 15.16 5.88 9.65
N VAL A 148 14.81 5.25 8.53
CA VAL A 148 14.04 4.00 8.49
C VAL A 148 14.67 3.07 7.46
N ILE A 149 14.95 1.83 7.87
CA ILE A 149 15.30 0.75 6.94
C ILE A 149 14.04 -0.02 6.60
N VAL A 150 13.79 -0.21 5.32
CA VAL A 150 12.69 -1.02 4.79
C VAL A 150 13.30 -2.17 4.01
N ARG A 151 12.92 -3.40 4.35
CA ARG A 151 13.34 -4.59 3.61
C ARG A 151 12.11 -5.34 3.11
N ASP A 152 12.06 -5.51 1.81
CA ASP A 152 11.02 -6.21 1.07
C ASP A 152 11.57 -7.54 0.55
N ARG A 153 10.76 -8.58 0.68
CA ARG A 153 11.01 -9.93 0.17
C ARG A 153 9.80 -10.37 -0.63
N ILE A 154 10.02 -10.84 -1.85
CA ILE A 154 8.96 -11.29 -2.75
C ILE A 154 9.32 -12.67 -3.23
N GLY A 155 8.44 -13.64 -2.97
CA GLY A 155 8.62 -15.03 -3.39
C GLY A 155 8.23 -15.22 -4.85
N VAL A 156 9.02 -14.65 -5.75
CA VAL A 156 8.89 -14.81 -7.19
C VAL A 156 10.27 -15.00 -7.80
N ARG A 157 10.34 -15.73 -8.92
CA ARG A 157 11.58 -15.83 -9.67
C ARG A 157 11.93 -14.46 -10.26
N PRO A 158 13.18 -13.99 -10.15
CA PRO A 158 13.58 -12.68 -10.66
C PRO A 158 13.37 -12.50 -12.17
N GLU A 159 13.30 -13.59 -12.94
CA GLU A 159 13.06 -13.62 -14.38
C GLU A 159 11.58 -13.51 -14.78
N ASP A 160 10.67 -13.87 -13.87
CA ASP A 160 9.22 -13.92 -14.11
C ASP A 160 8.50 -12.62 -13.71
N ALA A 161 9.22 -11.64 -13.15
CA ALA A 161 8.63 -10.48 -12.49
C ALA A 161 9.42 -9.17 -12.65
N GLU A 162 8.67 -8.11 -12.96
CA GLU A 162 9.11 -6.72 -12.78
C GLU A 162 8.55 -6.22 -11.45
N ILE A 163 9.40 -5.60 -10.62
CA ILE A 163 9.05 -5.21 -9.24
C ILE A 163 9.28 -3.71 -9.10
N PHE A 164 8.26 -3.01 -8.60
CA PHE A 164 8.21 -1.58 -8.37
C PHE A 164 8.10 -1.32 -6.86
N TYR A 165 8.91 -0.39 -6.34
CA TYR A 165 9.01 -0.08 -4.92
C TYR A 165 9.34 1.39 -4.71
N GLY A 166 8.94 1.97 -3.58
CA GLY A 166 9.28 3.36 -3.23
C GLY A 166 8.53 4.40 -4.04
N GLU A 167 7.58 3.96 -4.86
CA GLU A 167 6.72 4.81 -5.64
C GLU A 167 5.38 5.03 -4.93
N LYS A 168 4.70 6.10 -5.31
CA LYS A 168 3.31 6.28 -4.95
C LYS A 168 2.40 5.72 -6.03
N SER A 169 1.82 4.56 -5.77
CA SER A 169 0.70 3.99 -6.52
C SER A 169 -0.65 4.20 -5.81
N SER A 170 -1.74 4.29 -6.57
CA SER A 170 -3.10 4.39 -6.06
C SER A 170 -4.04 3.55 -6.93
N TYR A 171 -4.55 2.44 -6.36
CA TYR A 171 -5.40 1.47 -7.07
C TYR A 171 -6.87 1.53 -6.62
N SER A 172 -7.30 2.67 -6.07
CA SER A 172 -8.72 2.84 -5.76
C SER A 172 -9.50 3.08 -7.05
N PHE A 173 -10.48 2.22 -7.35
CA PHE A 173 -11.50 2.44 -8.38
C PHE A 173 -12.43 3.60 -7.98
N ILE A 174 -11.86 4.77 -7.73
CA ILE A 174 -12.55 6.02 -7.45
C ILE A 174 -11.92 7.03 -8.41
N PRO A 175 -12.53 7.26 -9.59
CA PRO A 175 -11.99 8.14 -10.62
C PRO A 175 -11.64 9.56 -10.12
N SER A 176 -12.38 10.07 -9.13
CA SER A 176 -12.17 11.38 -8.52
C SER A 176 -11.07 11.42 -7.45
N SER A 177 -10.36 10.31 -7.20
CA SER A 177 -9.28 10.22 -6.20
C SER A 177 -7.87 10.24 -6.80
N ARG A 178 -7.77 10.21 -8.13
CA ARG A 178 -6.51 10.32 -8.87
C ARG A 178 -6.26 11.79 -9.22
N TYR A 179 -5.45 12.46 -8.41
CA TYR A 179 -4.98 13.83 -8.69
C TYR A 179 -3.53 13.79 -9.12
N TYR A 180 -3.16 14.68 -10.05
CA TYR A 180 -1.75 15.01 -10.33
C TYR A 180 -1.07 15.44 -9.03
N GLN A 181 0.07 14.84 -8.72
CA GLN A 181 0.85 15.18 -7.54
C GLN A 181 2.17 15.76 -7.98
N ARG A 182 2.49 16.99 -7.55
CA ARG A 182 3.75 17.71 -7.88
C ARG A 182 5.04 16.87 -7.70
N GLN A 183 4.97 15.80 -6.90
CA GLN A 183 6.06 14.85 -6.65
C GLN A 183 6.37 13.97 -7.89
N GLU A 184 5.44 13.84 -8.83
CA GLU A 184 5.65 13.20 -10.15
C GLU A 184 6.55 14.05 -11.07
N GLY A 185 6.74 15.34 -10.75
CA GLY A 185 7.53 16.28 -11.56
C GLY A 185 8.91 16.64 -10.98
N SER A 186 9.33 16.04 -9.85
CA SER A 186 10.64 16.34 -9.25
C SER A 186 11.35 15.05 -8.84
N PRO A 187 12.55 14.75 -9.38
CA PRO A 187 13.37 13.66 -8.85
C PRO A 187 13.98 14.12 -7.52
N LEU A 188 13.21 14.00 -6.44
CA LEU A 188 13.70 14.33 -5.11
C LEU A 188 14.57 13.18 -4.61
N ARG A 189 15.89 13.35 -4.79
CA ARG A 189 16.94 12.50 -4.23
C ARG A 189 16.92 12.56 -2.69
N ILE A 190 16.03 11.79 -2.08
CA ILE A 190 16.35 11.15 -0.80
C ILE A 190 17.46 10.14 -1.13
N ARG A 191 18.61 10.21 -0.46
CA ARG A 191 19.66 9.19 -0.62
C ARG A 191 19.10 7.88 -0.07
N HIS A 192 18.51 7.07 -0.93
CA HIS A 192 18.26 5.67 -0.65
C HIS A 192 19.44 4.87 -1.19
N GLN A 193 19.99 4.00 -0.35
CA GLN A 193 20.81 2.90 -0.86
C GLN A 193 19.89 1.72 -1.10
N GLU A 194 19.98 1.17 -2.31
CA GLU A 194 19.23 0.00 -2.72
C GLU A 194 20.19 -1.17 -2.84
N ILE A 195 19.88 -2.23 -2.11
CA ILE A 195 20.58 -3.50 -2.24
C ILE A 195 19.55 -4.50 -2.76
N ILE A 196 19.82 -5.04 -3.94
CA ILE A 196 18.99 -6.04 -4.60
C ILE A 196 19.73 -7.37 -4.53
N GLU A 197 19.20 -8.30 -3.76
CA GLU A 197 19.67 -9.69 -3.75
C GLU A 197 18.67 -10.55 -4.52
N LYS A 198 19.11 -11.09 -5.65
CA LYS A 198 18.33 -12.03 -6.46
C LYS A 198 18.74 -13.45 -6.09
N LYS A 199 17.79 -14.25 -5.62
CA LYS A 199 17.93 -15.69 -5.40
C LYS A 199 17.01 -16.45 -6.36
N GLU A 200 17.23 -17.76 -6.48
CA GLU A 200 16.55 -18.61 -7.46
C GLU A 200 15.01 -18.53 -7.42
N ASN A 201 14.41 -18.30 -6.24
CA ASN A 201 12.94 -18.20 -6.07
C ASN A 201 12.50 -16.97 -5.25
N GLU A 202 13.39 -16.00 -5.02
CA GLU A 202 13.10 -14.85 -4.17
C GLU A 202 13.87 -13.63 -4.65
N VAL A 203 13.22 -12.47 -4.60
CA VAL A 203 13.89 -11.18 -4.75
C VAL A 203 13.80 -10.43 -3.43
N VAL A 204 14.96 -10.00 -2.91
CA VAL A 204 15.06 -9.20 -1.69
C VAL A 204 15.55 -7.81 -2.03
N TYR A 205 14.77 -6.81 -1.63
CA TYR A 205 15.11 -5.40 -1.74
C TYR A 205 15.32 -4.83 -0.34
N THR A 206 16.47 -4.21 -0.11
CA THR A 206 16.73 -3.46 1.12
C THR A 206 16.91 -1.99 0.76
N ARG A 207 16.14 -1.12 1.42
CA ARG A 207 16.15 0.32 1.25
C ARG A 207 16.46 0.98 2.58
N GLU A 208 17.52 1.76 2.61
CA GLU A 208 17.88 2.57 3.77
C GLU A 208 17.52 4.03 3.49
N ILE A 209 16.55 4.57 4.24
CA ILE A 209 16.10 5.95 4.11
C ILE A 209 16.68 6.74 5.27
N ARG A 210 17.70 7.56 4.99
CA ARG A 210 18.30 8.49 5.97
C ARG A 210 17.72 9.90 5.83
N ILE A 211 17.60 10.59 6.96
CA ILE A 211 16.90 11.87 7.11
C ILE A 211 17.87 13.03 7.27
#